data_AF-A0A9D4M6Z6-F1
#
_entry.id   AF-A0A9D4M6Z6-F1
#
_cell.length_a   1.000
_cell.length_b   1.000
_cell.length_c   1.000
_cell.angle_alpha   90.00
_cell.angle_beta   90.00
_cell.angle_gamma   90.00
#
_symmetry.space_group_name_H-M   'P 1'
#
loop_
_entity.id
_entity.type
_entity.pdbx_description
1 polymer ?
#
loop_
_entity_poly.entity_id
_entity_poly.type
_entity_poly.pdbx_seq_one_letter_code
_entity_poly.pdbx_strand_id
1 'polypeptide(L)'
;MASMTAKQLAEEYEKDVSKELFKYECLKDLDLFVLDNSIRESTVGQLRGHTIENKRDIFNEVTKCGFRHRIVASYNHQRRVDDGFVKELLAKGEDPEFLWAFSEVTEGISRKVPDQTSIPVGLLKMKEAGLRNVIFEIDLGNSTYNFEKFTVDDMCRLVEKWVKWVKTNLGSSSKVLVNFRDIPDVMPSQSKRVFHVVDFLARLNLLFGIMFEDQRGKSLPEECATWAKFIRKVMDSVNWKGHLLVHVHEKFGYMDATAIASLMAGANGIWASVCTEGASIGNASSCVTIINLVRLGNKKVLKMYNCSYLRKAAIRVTEITTGSPPHKNQPIFGTRATDFMFDLKPEEFDLASVFGEKAPVRITELASPQMILSRLSELFGKSTAFTLEIASKMKEMILEDLRSGRKEEYMSKVGLALLFDRSGGSLNEEMCDIIAADEAKNPYEKRLLEDIRQRWNEWDLLDAEHNDEKLQYDSFYNGFLAPYFSSLRCHDTKQALQAIDMDANGYVDWKEFLVYLKWAFRQYPDVEDANELLDVTFRKGLIPAMRDERILLKGIED
;
A
#
# COMPACT_ATOMS: atom_id res chain seq x y z
N MET A 1 34.52 -20.64 32.59
CA MET A 1 34.73 -19.66 31.50
C MET A 1 35.02 -18.32 32.16
N ALA A 2 36.10 -17.64 31.80
CA ALA A 2 36.39 -16.32 32.36
C ALA A 2 35.31 -15.33 31.92
N SER A 3 34.77 -14.55 32.86
CA SER A 3 33.78 -13.51 32.56
C SER A 3 34.45 -12.41 31.72
N MET A 4 33.88 -12.14 30.54
CA MET A 4 34.31 -11.02 29.71
C MET A 4 33.92 -9.70 30.38
N THR A 5 34.81 -8.71 30.31
CA THR A 5 34.52 -7.35 30.75
C THR A 5 33.58 -6.66 29.76
N ALA A 6 32.85 -5.64 30.22
CA ALA A 6 31.96 -4.86 29.36
C ALA A 6 32.68 -4.25 28.14
N LYS A 7 33.95 -3.85 28.32
CA LYS A 7 34.79 -3.35 27.22
C LYS A 7 35.05 -4.41 26.15
N GLN A 8 35.36 -5.63 26.56
CA GLN A 8 35.60 -6.75 25.64
C GLN A 8 34.32 -7.13 24.88
N LEU A 9 33.17 -7.08 25.54
CA LEU A 9 31.87 -7.31 24.89
C LEU A 9 31.53 -6.23 23.86
N ALA A 10 31.88 -4.96 24.14
CA ALA A 10 31.68 -3.87 23.18
C ALA A 10 32.55 -4.03 21.93
N GLU A 11 33.83 -4.38 22.09
CA GLU A 11 34.75 -4.64 20.97
C GLU A 11 34.29 -5.85 20.13
N GLU A 12 33.78 -6.91 20.77
CA GLU A 12 33.20 -8.07 20.08
C GLU A 12 31.94 -7.69 19.30
N TYR A 13 31.03 -6.91 19.92
CA TYR A 13 29.84 -6.38 19.24
C TYR A 13 30.19 -5.55 18.01
N GLU A 14 31.15 -4.63 18.09
CA GLU A 14 31.56 -3.78 16.97
C GLU A 14 32.06 -4.60 15.78
N LYS A 15 32.82 -5.66 16.07
CA LYS A 15 33.31 -6.60 15.06
C LYS A 15 32.17 -7.40 14.42
N ASP A 16 31.26 -7.91 15.23
CA ASP A 16 30.16 -8.75 14.77
C ASP A 16 29.12 -7.94 13.98
N VAL A 17 28.75 -6.75 14.47
CA VAL A 17 27.81 -5.87 13.76
C VAL A 17 28.38 -5.42 12.42
N SER A 18 29.68 -5.10 12.36
CA SER A 18 30.34 -4.74 11.10
C SER A 18 30.28 -5.88 10.09
N LYS A 19 30.52 -7.12 10.53
CA LYS A 19 30.44 -8.32 9.68
C LYS A 19 29.02 -8.61 9.21
N GLU A 20 28.03 -8.44 10.08
CA GLU A 20 26.62 -8.66 9.74
C GLU A 20 26.11 -7.58 8.77
N LEU A 21 26.43 -6.31 9.00
CA LEU A 21 26.05 -5.21 8.14
C LEU A 21 26.74 -5.26 6.77
N PHE A 22 27.96 -5.79 6.68
CA PHE A 22 28.67 -5.97 5.41
C PHE A 22 27.89 -6.82 4.40
N LYS A 23 26.99 -7.70 4.86
CA LYS A 23 26.14 -8.50 3.97
C LYS A 23 25.22 -7.66 3.09
N TYR A 24 24.89 -6.43 3.49
CA TYR A 24 24.02 -5.53 2.72
C TYR A 24 24.77 -4.78 1.62
N GLU A 25 26.11 -4.78 1.60
CA GLU A 25 26.88 -4.05 0.58
C GLU A 25 26.56 -4.52 -0.84
N CYS A 26 26.27 -5.82 -1.02
CA CYS A 26 25.88 -6.34 -2.33
C CYS A 26 24.59 -5.70 -2.86
N LEU A 27 23.69 -5.24 -1.98
CA LEU A 27 22.44 -4.60 -2.36
C LEU A 27 22.61 -3.16 -2.82
N LYS A 28 23.69 -2.48 -2.42
CA LYS A 28 23.97 -1.09 -2.83
C LYS A 28 24.34 -0.98 -4.30
N ASP A 29 25.02 -2.00 -4.81
CA ASP A 29 25.46 -2.07 -6.21
C ASP A 29 24.63 -3.04 -7.06
N LEU A 30 23.58 -3.62 -6.49
CA LEU A 30 22.71 -4.56 -7.19
C LEU A 30 22.05 -3.90 -8.40
N ASP A 31 22.21 -4.52 -9.56
CA ASP A 31 21.47 -4.17 -10.77
C ASP A 31 20.15 -4.94 -10.77
N LEU A 32 19.16 -4.40 -10.06
CA LEU A 32 17.88 -5.09 -9.84
C LEU A 32 17.12 -5.23 -11.17
N PHE A 33 16.77 -6.47 -11.51
CA PHE A 33 15.79 -6.74 -12.55
C PHE A 33 14.38 -6.87 -11.96
N VAL A 34 13.43 -6.09 -12.47
CA VAL A 34 12.01 -6.20 -12.09
C VAL A 34 11.21 -6.79 -13.24
N LEU A 35 10.61 -7.96 -12.99
CA LEU A 35 9.56 -8.53 -13.81
C LEU A 35 8.21 -8.22 -13.16
N ASP A 36 7.53 -7.18 -13.65
CA ASP A 36 6.27 -6.74 -13.08
C ASP A 36 5.17 -7.78 -13.31
N ASN A 37 4.47 -8.14 -12.22
CA ASN A 37 3.36 -9.07 -12.21
C ASN A 37 2.04 -8.40 -11.80
N SER A 38 1.96 -7.07 -11.79
CA SER A 38 0.81 -6.36 -11.23
C SER A 38 -0.50 -6.68 -11.93
N ILE A 39 -0.46 -6.93 -13.25
CA ILE A 39 -1.64 -7.24 -14.08
C ILE A 39 -2.22 -8.64 -13.81
N ARG A 40 -1.40 -9.55 -13.30
CA ARG A 40 -1.78 -10.95 -13.03
C ARG A 40 -1.90 -11.23 -11.55
N GLU A 41 -0.89 -10.89 -10.75
CA GLU A 41 -0.81 -11.29 -9.35
C GLU A 41 -1.90 -10.67 -8.50
N SER A 42 -2.08 -9.36 -8.65
CA SER A 42 -2.95 -8.59 -7.76
C SER A 42 -4.41 -9.08 -7.77
N THR A 43 -4.87 -9.71 -8.85
CA THR A 43 -6.23 -10.28 -8.96
C THR A 43 -6.37 -11.72 -8.43
N VAL A 44 -5.28 -12.48 -8.20
CA VAL A 44 -5.37 -13.93 -7.95
C VAL A 44 -6.10 -14.26 -6.64
N GLY A 45 -5.87 -13.46 -5.59
CA GLY A 45 -6.51 -13.63 -4.28
C GLY A 45 -7.82 -12.87 -4.11
N GLN A 46 -8.30 -12.17 -5.14
CA GLN A 46 -9.41 -11.23 -4.99
C GLN A 46 -10.77 -11.90 -5.20
N LEU A 47 -11.77 -11.39 -4.48
CA LEU A 47 -13.17 -11.79 -4.66
C LEU A 47 -13.75 -11.31 -6.00
N ARG A 48 -13.17 -10.25 -6.58
CA ARG A 48 -13.59 -9.66 -7.86
C ARG A 48 -12.42 -9.74 -8.83
N GLY A 49 -12.66 -10.34 -9.99
CA GLY A 49 -11.67 -10.40 -11.06
C GLY A 49 -11.50 -9.05 -11.76
N HIS A 50 -10.34 -8.84 -12.38
CA HIS A 50 -10.10 -7.67 -13.20
C HIS A 50 -10.80 -7.72 -14.56
N THR A 51 -11.42 -6.61 -14.93
CA THR A 51 -11.86 -6.34 -16.31
C THR A 51 -10.70 -5.92 -17.21
N ILE A 52 -10.95 -5.78 -18.52
CA ILE A 52 -9.96 -5.22 -19.46
C ILE A 52 -9.58 -3.79 -19.07
N GLU A 53 -10.55 -2.98 -18.63
CA GLU A 53 -10.31 -1.61 -18.17
C GLU A 53 -9.40 -1.59 -16.95
N ASN A 54 -9.67 -2.43 -15.93
CA ASN A 54 -8.79 -2.53 -14.77
C ASN A 54 -7.35 -2.90 -15.16
N LYS A 55 -7.17 -3.88 -16.06
CA LYS A 55 -5.84 -4.26 -16.55
C LYS A 55 -5.14 -3.13 -17.30
N ARG A 56 -5.88 -2.34 -18.08
CA ARG A 56 -5.37 -1.14 -18.77
C ARG A 56 -4.89 -0.09 -17.79
N ASP A 57 -5.69 0.19 -16.76
CA ASP A 57 -5.34 1.17 -15.74
C ASP A 57 -4.10 0.73 -14.96
N ILE A 58 -4.03 -0.54 -14.55
CA ILE A 58 -2.85 -1.11 -13.89
C ILE A 58 -1.62 -1.02 -14.80
N PHE A 59 -1.76 -1.39 -16.08
CA PHE A 59 -0.67 -1.30 -17.07
C PHE A 59 -0.14 0.14 -17.19
N ASN A 60 -1.03 1.13 -17.23
CA ASN A 60 -0.64 2.54 -17.27
C ASN A 60 0.11 2.97 -16.01
N GLU A 61 -0.33 2.53 -14.82
CA GLU A 61 0.34 2.84 -13.55
C GLU A 61 1.74 2.23 -13.47
N VAL A 62 1.91 0.95 -13.81
CA VAL A 62 3.24 0.29 -13.76
C VAL A 62 4.20 0.81 -14.83
N THR A 63 3.67 1.29 -15.96
CA THR A 63 4.49 1.92 -17.01
C THR A 63 5.12 3.22 -16.49
N LYS A 64 4.38 4.02 -15.72
CA LYS A 64 4.87 5.27 -15.11
C LYS A 64 5.97 5.02 -14.07
N CYS A 65 6.04 3.82 -13.49
CA CYS A 65 7.13 3.41 -12.59
C CYS A 65 8.47 3.16 -13.32
N GLY A 66 8.46 3.08 -14.66
CA GLY A 66 9.62 2.69 -15.46
C GLY A 66 9.80 1.17 -15.57
N PHE A 67 8.80 0.37 -15.22
CA PHE A 67 8.86 -1.09 -15.38
C PHE A 67 8.74 -1.45 -16.85
N ARG A 68 9.86 -1.92 -17.43
CA ARG A 68 9.91 -2.35 -18.83
C ARG A 68 9.27 -3.72 -19.00
N HIS A 69 9.78 -4.72 -18.27
CA HIS A 69 9.36 -6.12 -18.37
C HIS A 69 8.07 -6.36 -17.58
N ARG A 70 6.98 -6.68 -18.28
CA ARG A 70 5.64 -6.79 -17.71
C ARG A 70 4.98 -8.10 -18.13
N ILE A 71 4.42 -8.82 -17.17
CA ILE A 71 3.64 -10.02 -17.42
C ILE A 71 2.20 -9.62 -17.72
N VAL A 72 1.73 -9.99 -18.92
CA VAL A 72 0.41 -9.57 -19.42
C VAL A 72 -0.60 -10.69 -19.50
N ALA A 73 -0.15 -11.95 -19.45
CA ALA A 73 -1.04 -13.10 -19.54
C ALA A 73 -0.51 -14.35 -18.83
N SER A 74 -1.45 -15.16 -18.32
CA SER A 74 -1.21 -16.56 -17.98
C SER A 74 -2.19 -17.42 -18.77
N TYR A 75 -1.71 -17.99 -19.88
CA TYR A 75 -2.54 -18.71 -20.82
C TYR A 75 -2.80 -20.14 -20.39
N ASN A 76 -4.05 -20.56 -20.55
CA ASN A 76 -4.48 -21.96 -20.46
C ASN A 76 -5.53 -22.26 -21.56
N HIS A 77 -6.14 -23.44 -21.50
CA HIS A 77 -7.18 -23.89 -22.43
C HIS A 77 -8.47 -23.03 -22.41
N GLN A 78 -8.70 -22.21 -21.37
CA GLN A 78 -9.87 -21.36 -21.25
C GLN A 78 -9.62 -20.00 -21.91
N ARG A 79 -10.68 -19.35 -22.38
CA ARG A 79 -10.63 -17.94 -22.79
C ARG A 79 -10.72 -17.06 -21.55
N ARG A 80 -9.68 -16.28 -21.28
CA ARG A 80 -9.56 -15.36 -20.15
C ARG A 80 -9.62 -13.90 -20.62
N VAL A 81 -9.75 -12.99 -19.65
CA VAL A 81 -9.67 -11.54 -19.90
C VAL A 81 -8.32 -11.18 -20.53
N ASP A 82 -7.25 -11.88 -20.13
CA ASP A 82 -5.89 -11.76 -20.67
C ASP A 82 -5.85 -11.87 -22.21
N ASP A 83 -6.62 -12.79 -22.81
CA ASP A 83 -6.65 -13.00 -24.26
C ASP A 83 -7.12 -11.73 -25.01
N GLY A 84 -8.14 -11.04 -24.46
CA GLY A 84 -8.65 -9.79 -25.03
C GLY A 84 -7.72 -8.60 -24.76
N PHE A 85 -7.19 -8.52 -23.54
CA PHE A 85 -6.28 -7.45 -23.12
C PHE A 85 -5.00 -7.42 -23.95
N VAL A 86 -4.35 -8.58 -24.16
CA VAL A 86 -3.12 -8.65 -24.99
C VAL A 86 -3.38 -8.21 -26.42
N LYS A 87 -4.50 -8.63 -27.03
CA LYS A 87 -4.89 -8.20 -28.38
C LYS A 87 -5.08 -6.68 -28.45
N GLU A 88 -5.68 -6.08 -27.42
CA GLU A 88 -5.82 -4.62 -27.32
C GLU A 88 -4.48 -3.91 -27.21
N LEU A 89 -3.57 -4.38 -26.34
CA LEU A 89 -2.24 -3.77 -26.15
C LEU A 89 -1.46 -3.74 -27.47
N LEU A 90 -1.40 -4.86 -28.17
CA LEU A 90 -0.65 -4.96 -29.42
C LEU A 90 -1.31 -4.18 -30.57
N ALA A 91 -2.65 -4.13 -30.61
CA ALA A 91 -3.37 -3.28 -31.57
C ALA A 91 -3.10 -1.78 -31.35
N LYS A 92 -2.79 -1.37 -30.12
CA LYS A 92 -2.38 0.00 -29.77
C LYS A 92 -0.90 0.28 -30.04
N GLY A 93 -0.15 -0.69 -30.53
CA GLY A 93 1.27 -0.54 -30.88
C GLY A 93 2.23 -0.71 -29.70
N GLU A 94 1.80 -1.32 -28.58
CA GLU A 94 2.72 -1.68 -27.50
C GLU A 94 3.80 -2.64 -27.99
N ASP A 95 5.03 -2.40 -27.55
CA ASP A 95 6.18 -3.19 -27.98
C ASP A 95 6.18 -4.58 -27.33
N PRO A 96 6.03 -5.67 -28.10
CA PRO A 96 6.03 -7.03 -27.57
C PRO A 96 7.41 -7.45 -27.01
N GLU A 97 8.49 -6.69 -27.26
CA GLU A 97 9.84 -7.02 -26.77
C GLU A 97 9.90 -7.14 -25.24
N PHE A 98 9.04 -6.41 -24.52
CA PHE A 98 9.03 -6.36 -23.05
C PHE A 98 7.81 -7.02 -22.40
N LEU A 99 6.94 -7.63 -23.20
CA LEU A 99 5.75 -8.31 -22.71
C LEU A 99 6.02 -9.81 -22.52
N TRP A 100 5.57 -10.35 -21.40
CA TRP A 100 5.77 -11.74 -20.99
C TRP A 100 4.43 -12.45 -20.78
N ALA A 101 4.41 -13.75 -21.07
CA ALA A 101 3.28 -14.60 -20.71
C ALA A 101 3.74 -15.96 -20.19
N PHE A 102 2.94 -16.54 -19.30
CA PHE A 102 3.15 -17.89 -18.80
C PHE A 102 2.67 -18.95 -19.79
N SER A 103 3.42 -20.04 -19.86
CA SER A 103 3.02 -21.30 -20.50
C SER A 103 3.48 -22.47 -19.62
N GLU A 104 2.65 -23.50 -19.54
CA GLU A 104 3.06 -24.77 -18.94
C GLU A 104 4.12 -25.47 -19.81
N VAL A 105 5.01 -26.23 -19.20
CA VAL A 105 5.89 -27.18 -19.90
C VAL A 105 5.14 -28.47 -20.24
N THR A 106 4.09 -28.77 -19.47
CA THR A 106 3.28 -30.00 -19.58
C THR A 106 1.79 -29.67 -19.62
N GLU A 107 1.09 -30.02 -20.71
CA GLU A 107 -0.35 -29.75 -20.88
C GLU A 107 -1.26 -30.84 -20.29
N GLY A 108 -0.72 -32.03 -20.05
CA GLY A 108 -1.50 -33.17 -19.62
C GLY A 108 -0.62 -34.28 -19.08
N ILE A 109 -1.25 -35.27 -18.47
CA ILE A 109 -0.59 -36.41 -17.84
C ILE A 109 -1.32 -37.68 -18.25
N SER A 110 -0.56 -38.70 -18.68
CA SER A 110 -1.08 -40.04 -18.92
C SER A 110 -0.25 -41.05 -18.14
N ARG A 111 -0.90 -41.88 -17.31
CA ARG A 111 -0.23 -42.90 -16.48
C ARG A 111 0.95 -42.35 -15.65
N LYS A 112 0.79 -41.14 -15.11
CA LYS A 112 1.83 -40.39 -14.35
C LYS A 112 3.06 -39.96 -15.16
N VAL A 113 2.95 -39.92 -16.48
CA VAL A 113 3.98 -39.37 -17.39
C VAL A 113 3.39 -38.13 -18.06
N PRO A 114 4.07 -36.98 -18.02
CA PRO A 114 3.63 -35.78 -18.75
C PRO A 114 3.48 -36.03 -20.25
N ASP A 115 2.56 -35.31 -20.88
CA ASP A 115 2.52 -35.22 -22.35
C ASP A 115 3.77 -34.50 -22.84
N GLN A 116 4.55 -35.22 -23.65
CA GLN A 116 5.79 -34.74 -24.25
C GLN A 116 5.61 -34.32 -25.70
N THR A 117 4.42 -34.51 -26.27
CA THR A 117 4.17 -34.41 -27.71
C THR A 117 3.40 -33.15 -28.09
N SER A 118 2.29 -32.87 -27.41
CA SER A 118 1.43 -31.72 -27.71
C SER A 118 2.14 -30.41 -27.41
N ILE A 119 2.00 -29.44 -28.32
CA ILE A 119 2.51 -28.09 -28.11
C ILE A 119 1.68 -27.45 -27.00
N PRO A 120 2.32 -26.84 -25.98
CA PRO A 120 1.61 -26.09 -24.96
C PRO A 120 0.64 -25.05 -25.52
N VAL A 121 -0.57 -25.02 -24.98
CA VAL A 121 -1.63 -24.09 -25.37
C VAL A 121 -1.16 -22.66 -25.16
N GLY A 122 -0.39 -22.41 -24.09
CA GLY A 122 0.21 -21.10 -23.85
C GLY A 122 1.10 -20.64 -25.02
N LEU A 123 1.96 -21.52 -25.53
CA LEU A 123 2.80 -21.23 -26.69
C LEU A 123 2.00 -20.98 -27.98
N LEU A 124 0.92 -21.75 -28.20
CA LEU A 124 0.05 -21.55 -29.36
C LEU A 124 -0.64 -20.18 -29.29
N LYS A 125 -1.19 -19.81 -28.13
CA LYS A 125 -1.84 -18.51 -27.91
C LYS A 125 -0.86 -17.35 -28.02
N MET A 126 0.36 -17.49 -27.51
CA MET A 126 1.41 -16.48 -27.67
C MET A 126 1.76 -16.27 -29.14
N LYS A 127 1.89 -17.36 -29.91
CA LYS A 127 2.14 -17.28 -31.36
C LYS A 127 1.01 -16.56 -32.10
N GLU A 128 -0.24 -16.89 -31.78
CA GLU A 128 -1.42 -16.21 -32.35
C GLU A 128 -1.45 -14.71 -31.98
N ALA A 129 -1.15 -14.40 -30.72
CA ALA A 129 -1.16 -13.03 -30.22
C ALA A 129 0.02 -12.20 -30.71
N GLY A 130 1.14 -12.82 -31.12
CA GLY A 130 2.38 -12.13 -31.47
C GLY A 130 3.29 -11.80 -30.27
N LEU A 131 3.07 -12.45 -29.13
CA LEU A 131 3.95 -12.36 -27.96
C LEU A 131 5.18 -13.26 -28.13
N ARG A 132 6.33 -12.79 -27.65
CA ARG A 132 7.62 -13.46 -27.87
C ARG A 132 8.26 -14.03 -26.62
N ASN A 133 8.07 -13.40 -25.46
CA ASN A 133 8.80 -13.78 -24.25
C ASN A 133 7.98 -14.70 -23.35
N VAL A 134 8.54 -15.87 -23.04
CA VAL A 134 7.84 -16.96 -22.37
C VAL A 134 8.39 -17.16 -20.96
N ILE A 135 7.50 -17.42 -20.02
CA ILE A 135 7.82 -17.97 -18.70
C ILE A 135 7.26 -19.39 -18.66
N PHE A 136 8.16 -20.37 -18.57
CA PHE A 136 7.79 -21.78 -18.43
C PHE A 136 7.67 -22.15 -16.96
N GLU A 137 6.56 -22.78 -16.58
CA GLU A 137 6.41 -23.34 -15.24
C GLU A 137 6.79 -24.83 -15.21
N ILE A 138 7.55 -25.22 -14.19
CA ILE A 138 7.89 -26.62 -13.93
C ILE A 138 7.68 -26.96 -12.44
N ASP A 139 7.21 -28.18 -12.21
CA ASP A 139 7.14 -28.79 -10.88
C ASP A 139 8.07 -30.01 -10.82
N LEU A 140 8.89 -30.11 -9.77
CA LEU A 140 9.85 -31.21 -9.59
C LEU A 140 9.55 -32.12 -8.39
N GLY A 141 8.64 -31.68 -7.52
CA GLY A 141 8.07 -32.40 -6.38
C GLY A 141 6.63 -32.85 -6.59
N ASN A 142 6.02 -32.55 -7.74
CA ASN A 142 4.63 -32.93 -8.03
C ASN A 142 4.42 -34.45 -8.04
N SER A 143 3.60 -34.95 -7.12
CA SER A 143 3.33 -36.38 -6.90
C SER A 143 2.49 -37.03 -8.01
N THR A 144 1.95 -36.22 -8.92
CA THR A 144 1.26 -36.71 -10.13
C THR A 144 2.24 -37.28 -11.17
N TYR A 145 3.51 -36.86 -11.14
CA TYR A 145 4.57 -37.41 -11.99
C TYR A 145 5.25 -38.61 -11.32
N ASN A 146 5.57 -39.62 -12.12
CA ASN A 146 6.44 -40.71 -11.69
C ASN A 146 7.84 -40.48 -12.26
N PHE A 147 8.76 -39.97 -11.43
CA PHE A 147 10.14 -39.68 -11.84
C PHE A 147 11.04 -40.91 -12.06
N GLU A 148 10.56 -42.12 -11.80
CA GLU A 148 11.22 -43.37 -12.22
C GLU A 148 10.89 -43.72 -13.67
N LYS A 149 9.72 -43.28 -14.17
CA LYS A 149 9.26 -43.50 -15.56
C LYS A 149 9.53 -42.30 -16.46
N PHE A 150 9.43 -41.10 -15.91
CA PHE A 150 9.71 -39.83 -16.56
C PHE A 150 10.83 -39.15 -15.77
N THR A 151 12.06 -39.46 -16.14
CA THR A 151 13.25 -39.06 -15.39
C THR A 151 13.44 -37.54 -15.38
N VAL A 152 14.31 -37.05 -14.50
CA VAL A 152 14.71 -35.64 -14.50
C VAL A 152 15.34 -35.25 -15.85
N ASP A 153 16.06 -36.18 -16.50
CA ASP A 153 16.60 -35.97 -17.85
C ASP A 153 15.52 -35.87 -18.93
N ASP A 154 14.41 -36.59 -18.78
CA ASP A 154 13.24 -36.42 -19.66
C ASP A 154 12.63 -35.02 -19.49
N MET A 155 12.54 -34.52 -18.24
CA MET A 155 12.10 -33.14 -17.97
C MET A 155 13.04 -32.11 -18.61
N CYS A 156 14.36 -32.26 -18.44
CA CYS A 156 15.36 -31.39 -19.07
C CYS A 156 15.21 -31.35 -20.60
N ARG A 157 15.07 -32.53 -21.24
CA ARG A 157 14.86 -32.65 -22.68
C ARG A 157 13.55 -32.02 -23.14
N LEU A 158 12.48 -32.13 -22.34
CA LEU A 158 11.20 -31.51 -22.64
C LEU A 158 11.28 -29.98 -22.58
N VAL A 159 11.92 -29.43 -21.55
CA VAL A 159 12.16 -27.97 -21.45
C VAL A 159 13.01 -27.50 -22.64
N GLU A 160 14.11 -28.19 -22.96
CA GLU A 160 14.96 -27.85 -24.11
C GLU A 160 14.17 -27.86 -25.43
N LYS A 161 13.32 -28.88 -25.64
CA LYS A 161 12.43 -28.97 -26.80
C LYS A 161 11.58 -27.70 -26.94
N TRP A 162 10.96 -27.24 -25.85
CA TRP A 162 10.11 -26.05 -25.89
C TRP A 162 10.90 -24.74 -26.01
N VAL A 163 12.06 -24.64 -25.38
CA VAL A 163 12.98 -23.49 -25.58
C VAL A 163 13.35 -23.37 -27.07
N LYS A 164 13.73 -24.47 -27.72
CA LYS A 164 14.02 -24.49 -29.17
C LYS A 164 12.80 -24.14 -30.00
N TRP A 165 11.62 -24.65 -29.64
CA TRP A 165 10.38 -24.31 -30.31
C TRP A 165 10.11 -22.80 -30.26
N VAL A 166 10.28 -22.16 -29.10
CA VAL A 166 10.09 -20.72 -28.91
C VAL A 166 11.03 -19.92 -29.79
N LYS A 167 12.32 -20.25 -29.80
CA LYS A 167 13.31 -19.56 -30.65
C LYS A 167 12.97 -19.66 -32.15
N THR A 168 12.43 -20.80 -32.58
CA THR A 168 12.05 -21.02 -33.98
C THR A 168 10.72 -20.35 -34.35
N ASN A 169 9.73 -20.37 -33.46
CA ASN A 169 8.34 -20.01 -33.81
C ASN A 169 7.90 -18.64 -33.32
N LEU A 170 8.47 -18.13 -32.23
CA LEU A 170 8.18 -16.80 -31.70
C LEU A 170 9.28 -15.79 -32.06
N GLY A 171 10.44 -16.28 -32.49
CA GLY A 171 11.56 -15.48 -33.02
C GLY A 171 12.88 -15.77 -32.29
N SER A 172 14.00 -15.61 -32.99
CA SER A 172 15.34 -15.93 -32.44
C SER A 172 15.73 -15.05 -31.25
N SER A 173 15.23 -13.82 -31.19
CA SER A 173 15.43 -12.87 -30.08
C SER A 173 14.48 -13.08 -28.89
N SER A 174 13.55 -14.04 -28.97
CA SER A 174 12.61 -14.35 -27.88
C SER A 174 13.34 -14.68 -26.58
N LYS A 175 12.88 -14.10 -25.47
CA LYS A 175 13.46 -14.36 -24.14
C LYS A 175 12.68 -15.48 -23.45
N VAL A 176 13.37 -16.38 -22.75
CA VAL A 176 12.75 -17.51 -22.03
C VAL A 176 13.21 -17.52 -20.59
N LEU A 177 12.26 -17.56 -19.67
CA LEU A 177 12.45 -17.80 -18.25
C LEU A 177 11.88 -19.18 -17.90
N VAL A 178 12.50 -19.87 -16.93
CA VAL A 178 11.96 -21.11 -16.35
C VAL A 178 11.75 -20.90 -14.86
N ASN A 179 10.51 -21.05 -14.41
CA ASN A 179 10.06 -20.91 -13.04
C ASN A 179 9.90 -22.27 -12.37
N PHE A 180 10.58 -22.46 -11.25
CA PHE A 180 10.39 -23.60 -10.35
C PHE A 180 9.29 -23.29 -9.33
N ARG A 181 8.08 -23.79 -9.59
CA ARG A 181 6.86 -23.42 -8.85
C ARG A 181 6.75 -24.07 -7.47
N ASP A 182 7.43 -25.19 -7.24
CA ASP A 182 7.27 -26.02 -6.03
C ASP A 182 8.54 -26.16 -5.19
N ILE A 183 9.46 -25.20 -5.29
CA ILE A 183 10.75 -25.15 -4.57
C ILE A 183 10.63 -25.46 -3.06
N PRO A 184 9.71 -24.84 -2.30
CA PRO A 184 9.53 -25.12 -0.87
C PRO A 184 9.08 -26.55 -0.55
N ASP A 185 8.57 -27.29 -1.53
CA ASP A 185 8.11 -28.66 -1.36
C ASP A 185 9.20 -29.67 -1.81
N VAL A 186 9.96 -29.34 -2.86
CA VAL A 186 10.99 -30.23 -3.43
C VAL A 186 12.35 -30.08 -2.75
N MET A 187 12.77 -28.89 -2.33
CA MET A 187 14.12 -28.64 -1.80
C MET A 187 14.47 -29.48 -0.54
N PRO A 188 13.57 -29.65 0.45
CA PRO A 188 13.91 -30.41 1.66
C PRO A 188 14.20 -31.89 1.42
N SER A 189 13.53 -32.51 0.45
CA SER A 189 13.59 -33.96 0.24
C SER A 189 14.33 -34.38 -1.04
N GLN A 190 14.35 -33.51 -2.05
CA GLN A 190 14.70 -33.87 -3.43
C GLN A 190 15.52 -32.76 -4.12
N SER A 191 16.29 -31.98 -3.35
CA SER A 191 17.16 -30.89 -3.86
C SER A 191 18.08 -31.29 -5.02
N LYS A 192 18.55 -32.54 -5.06
CA LYS A 192 19.36 -33.08 -6.17
C LYS A 192 18.65 -32.92 -7.53
N ARG A 193 17.32 -33.07 -7.58
CA ARG A 193 16.55 -32.88 -8.82
C ARG A 193 16.60 -31.43 -9.28
N VAL A 194 16.38 -30.49 -8.35
CA VAL A 194 16.44 -29.05 -8.64
C VAL A 194 17.81 -28.69 -9.19
N PHE A 195 18.89 -29.06 -8.49
CA PHE A 195 20.25 -28.71 -8.93
C PHE A 195 20.65 -29.37 -10.24
N HIS A 196 20.17 -30.59 -10.53
CA HIS A 196 20.36 -31.24 -11.83
C HIS A 196 19.72 -30.43 -12.96
N VAL A 197 18.46 -30.00 -12.78
CA VAL A 197 17.77 -29.16 -13.76
C VAL A 197 18.45 -27.79 -13.88
N VAL A 198 18.86 -27.16 -12.78
CA VAL A 198 19.58 -25.87 -12.82
C VAL A 198 20.90 -25.98 -13.57
N ASP A 199 21.72 -27.00 -13.33
CA ASP A 199 22.98 -27.23 -14.06
C ASP A 199 22.71 -27.43 -15.56
N PHE A 200 21.70 -28.24 -15.91
CA PHE A 200 21.29 -28.43 -17.29
C PHE A 200 20.86 -27.12 -17.97
N LEU A 201 19.97 -26.35 -17.34
CA LEU A 201 19.48 -25.07 -17.86
C LEU A 201 20.62 -24.05 -18.01
N ALA A 202 21.55 -23.99 -17.05
CA ALA A 202 22.68 -23.09 -17.10
C ALA A 202 23.66 -23.46 -18.23
N ARG A 203 23.89 -24.75 -18.47
CA ARG A 203 24.71 -25.25 -19.60
C ARG A 203 24.04 -25.06 -20.95
N LEU A 204 22.71 -25.11 -21.01
CA LEU A 204 21.97 -24.85 -22.24
C LEU A 204 22.26 -23.43 -22.75
N ASN A 205 22.43 -22.45 -21.85
CA ASN A 205 22.84 -21.07 -22.14
C ASN A 205 21.99 -20.38 -23.25
N LEU A 206 20.73 -20.79 -23.39
CA LEU A 206 19.74 -20.19 -24.31
C LEU A 206 18.67 -19.37 -23.58
N LEU A 207 18.66 -19.45 -22.25
CA LEU A 207 17.66 -18.85 -21.38
C LEU A 207 18.05 -17.42 -21.00
N PHE A 208 17.02 -16.61 -20.75
CA PHE A 208 17.18 -15.28 -20.17
C PHE A 208 17.44 -15.36 -18.66
N GLY A 209 16.90 -16.39 -18.00
CA GLY A 209 17.09 -16.59 -16.57
C GLY A 209 16.27 -17.74 -15.98
N ILE A 210 16.42 -17.93 -14.68
CA ILE A 210 15.70 -18.86 -13.83
C ILE A 210 14.87 -18.06 -12.82
N MET A 211 13.71 -18.58 -12.46
CA MET A 211 12.84 -18.02 -11.43
C MET A 211 12.52 -19.12 -10.42
N PHE A 212 12.28 -18.73 -9.17
CA PHE A 212 11.69 -19.62 -8.18
C PHE A 212 10.72 -18.84 -7.30
N GLU A 213 9.79 -19.55 -6.68
CA GLU A 213 8.81 -18.94 -5.78
C GLU A 213 8.69 -19.68 -4.44
N ASP A 214 8.31 -18.93 -3.40
CA ASP A 214 7.64 -19.50 -2.23
C ASP A 214 6.13 -19.32 -2.39
N GLN A 215 5.49 -20.26 -3.09
CA GLN A 215 4.07 -20.21 -3.45
C GLN A 215 3.12 -20.22 -2.24
N ARG A 216 3.61 -20.56 -1.04
CA ARG A 216 2.78 -20.64 0.18
C ARG A 216 3.12 -19.56 1.21
N GLY A 217 4.20 -18.80 1.01
CA GLY A 217 4.70 -17.83 1.98
C GLY A 217 5.09 -18.46 3.32
N LYS A 218 5.49 -19.74 3.32
CA LYS A 218 5.75 -20.52 4.54
C LYS A 218 7.21 -20.48 4.97
N SER A 219 8.10 -20.08 4.07
CA SER A 219 9.54 -20.24 4.27
C SER A 219 10.16 -19.05 4.99
N LEU A 220 11.13 -19.35 5.83
CA LEU A 220 11.92 -18.33 6.51
C LEU A 220 12.89 -17.65 5.51
N PRO A 221 13.30 -16.39 5.77
CA PRO A 221 14.26 -15.68 4.93
C PRO A 221 15.54 -16.48 4.66
N GLU A 222 16.05 -17.21 5.65
CA GLU A 222 17.26 -18.01 5.56
C GLU A 222 17.12 -19.20 4.61
N GLU A 223 15.92 -19.81 4.54
CA GLU A 223 15.65 -20.94 3.66
C GLU A 223 15.67 -20.48 2.20
N CYS A 224 14.91 -19.44 1.86
CA CYS A 224 14.88 -18.87 0.51
C CYS A 224 16.24 -18.33 0.08
N ALA A 225 16.94 -17.63 0.99
CA ALA A 225 18.31 -17.17 0.75
C ALA A 225 19.26 -18.35 0.46
N THR A 226 19.12 -19.45 1.18
CA THR A 226 19.93 -20.65 0.93
C THR A 226 19.66 -21.22 -0.46
N TRP A 227 18.41 -21.29 -0.89
CA TRP A 227 18.07 -21.74 -2.25
C TRP A 227 18.68 -20.82 -3.31
N ALA A 228 18.47 -19.50 -3.20
CA ALA A 228 19.03 -18.52 -4.12
C ALA A 228 20.57 -18.65 -4.22
N LYS A 229 21.25 -18.77 -3.08
CA LYS A 229 22.71 -18.93 -3.00
C LYS A 229 23.22 -20.14 -3.75
N PHE A 230 22.61 -21.31 -3.54
CA PHE A 230 23.09 -22.54 -4.18
C PHE A 230 22.70 -22.60 -5.66
N ILE A 231 21.52 -22.10 -6.05
CA ILE A 231 21.14 -21.95 -7.46
C ILE A 231 22.16 -21.04 -8.17
N ARG A 232 22.46 -19.86 -7.59
CA ARG A 232 23.46 -18.94 -8.14
C ARG A 232 24.84 -19.58 -8.27
N LYS A 233 25.29 -20.34 -7.27
CA LYS A 233 26.57 -21.07 -7.33
C LYS A 233 26.62 -22.07 -8.49
N VAL A 234 25.54 -22.80 -8.76
CA VAL A 234 25.47 -23.70 -9.91
C VAL A 234 25.56 -22.91 -11.22
N MET A 235 24.82 -21.81 -11.36
CA MET A 235 24.87 -20.94 -12.54
C MET A 235 26.28 -20.40 -12.79
N ASP A 236 26.95 -19.91 -11.73
CA ASP A 236 28.30 -19.39 -11.81
C ASP A 236 29.35 -20.48 -12.08
N SER A 237 29.14 -21.72 -11.62
CA SER A 237 30.07 -22.83 -11.86
C SER A 237 30.24 -23.18 -13.35
N VAL A 238 29.26 -22.81 -14.19
CA VAL A 238 29.31 -22.96 -15.65
C VAL A 238 29.42 -21.61 -16.37
N ASN A 239 29.78 -20.57 -15.62
CA ASN A 239 29.98 -19.20 -16.09
C ASN A 239 28.76 -18.58 -16.80
N TRP A 240 27.55 -19.00 -16.42
CA TRP A 240 26.32 -18.45 -16.98
C TRP A 240 25.85 -17.23 -16.17
N LYS A 241 25.68 -16.10 -16.86
CA LYS A 241 25.29 -14.81 -16.27
C LYS A 241 23.81 -14.47 -16.43
N GLY A 242 22.96 -15.50 -16.53
CA GLY A 242 21.51 -15.33 -16.58
C GLY A 242 20.92 -14.72 -15.30
N HIS A 243 19.70 -14.21 -15.42
CA HIS A 243 18.94 -13.68 -14.28
C HIS A 243 18.50 -14.81 -13.34
N LEU A 244 18.46 -14.52 -12.04
CA LEU A 244 17.84 -15.34 -11.01
C LEU A 244 16.82 -14.48 -10.29
N LEU A 245 15.54 -14.79 -10.50
CA LEU A 245 14.43 -14.04 -9.93
C LEU A 245 13.76 -14.82 -8.80
N VAL A 246 13.26 -14.07 -7.81
CA VAL A 246 12.49 -14.61 -6.68
C VAL A 246 11.09 -14.01 -6.66
N HIS A 247 10.11 -14.84 -6.31
CA HIS A 247 8.75 -14.43 -5.95
C HIS A 247 8.38 -15.00 -4.58
N VAL A 248 7.77 -14.19 -3.71
CA VAL A 248 7.50 -14.61 -2.33
C VAL A 248 6.08 -14.22 -1.98
N HIS A 249 5.25 -15.20 -1.63
CA HIS A 249 3.91 -14.94 -1.11
C HIS A 249 3.95 -14.57 0.37
N GLU A 250 2.88 -13.91 0.81
CA GLU A 250 2.66 -13.56 2.21
C GLU A 250 1.74 -14.59 2.87
N LYS A 251 2.13 -15.01 4.08
CA LYS A 251 1.32 -15.84 4.97
C LYS A 251 1.66 -15.64 6.44
N PHE A 252 2.94 -15.49 6.77
CA PHE A 252 3.46 -15.42 8.14
C PHE A 252 4.25 -14.15 8.48
N GLY A 253 4.20 -13.13 7.62
CA GLY A 253 4.77 -11.79 7.83
C GLY A 253 6.21 -11.61 7.37
N TYR A 254 6.72 -12.48 6.50
CA TYR A 254 8.14 -12.49 6.12
C TYR A 254 8.42 -12.11 4.65
N MET A 255 7.42 -11.81 3.83
CA MET A 255 7.59 -11.72 2.37
C MET A 255 8.72 -10.77 1.94
N ASP A 256 8.76 -9.56 2.52
CA ASP A 256 9.71 -8.52 2.13
C ASP A 256 11.14 -8.84 2.62
N ALA A 257 11.24 -9.36 3.85
CA ALA A 257 12.52 -9.80 4.41
C ALA A 257 13.10 -10.98 3.61
N THR A 258 12.25 -11.93 3.23
CA THR A 258 12.61 -13.10 2.42
C THR A 258 13.04 -12.71 0.99
N ALA A 259 12.37 -11.73 0.37
CA ALA A 259 12.78 -11.19 -0.92
C ALA A 259 14.17 -10.53 -0.84
N ILE A 260 14.40 -9.66 0.15
CA ILE A 260 15.70 -9.00 0.37
C ILE A 260 16.79 -10.03 0.67
N ALA A 261 16.53 -11.02 1.54
CA ALA A 261 17.49 -12.07 1.86
C ALA A 261 17.88 -12.91 0.63
N SER A 262 16.92 -13.17 -0.27
CA SER A 262 17.18 -13.86 -1.54
C SER A 262 18.06 -13.02 -2.49
N LEU A 263 17.83 -11.71 -2.56
CA LEU A 263 18.69 -10.79 -3.32
C LEU A 263 20.11 -10.73 -2.74
N MET A 264 20.24 -10.65 -1.41
CA MET A 264 21.55 -10.69 -0.73
C MET A 264 22.32 -11.98 -1.02
N ALA A 265 21.59 -13.07 -1.25
CA ALA A 265 22.14 -14.40 -1.47
C ALA A 265 22.50 -14.70 -2.93
N GLY A 266 22.21 -13.82 -3.89
CA GLY A 266 22.62 -13.95 -5.29
C GLY A 266 21.49 -13.99 -6.31
N ALA A 267 20.22 -13.85 -5.88
CA ALA A 267 19.18 -13.41 -6.81
C ALA A 267 19.49 -11.98 -7.27
N ASN A 268 19.22 -11.67 -8.54
CA ASN A 268 19.44 -10.34 -9.11
C ASN A 268 18.18 -9.71 -9.66
N GLY A 269 17.02 -10.26 -9.31
CA GLY A 269 15.76 -9.64 -9.62
C GLY A 269 14.61 -10.21 -8.84
N ILE A 270 13.48 -9.55 -9.01
CA ILE A 270 12.20 -9.90 -8.40
C ILE A 270 11.16 -10.08 -9.49
N TRP A 271 10.25 -11.00 -9.23
CA TRP A 271 9.00 -11.13 -9.95
C TRP A 271 7.89 -10.82 -8.95
N ALA A 272 7.22 -9.67 -9.11
CA ALA A 272 6.36 -9.10 -8.07
C ALA A 272 5.34 -8.13 -8.63
N SER A 273 4.21 -7.97 -7.93
CA SER A 273 3.31 -6.84 -8.14
C SER A 273 3.90 -5.55 -7.55
N VAL A 274 3.50 -4.38 -8.06
CA VAL A 274 3.86 -3.08 -7.48
C VAL A 274 3.24 -2.87 -6.10
N CYS A 275 2.10 -3.51 -5.84
CA CYS A 275 1.42 -3.54 -4.56
C CYS A 275 1.49 -4.94 -3.92
N THR A 276 1.05 -5.06 -2.67
CA THR A 276 1.08 -6.33 -1.92
C THR A 276 -0.06 -7.26 -2.27
N GLU A 277 -1.15 -6.76 -2.84
CA GLU A 277 -2.27 -7.60 -3.25
C GLU A 277 -1.79 -8.72 -4.17
N GLY A 278 -2.26 -9.94 -3.90
CA GLY A 278 -1.77 -11.17 -4.52
C GLY A 278 -2.55 -12.38 -4.04
N ALA A 279 -2.09 -13.58 -4.38
CA ALA A 279 -2.69 -14.80 -3.84
C ALA A 279 -2.57 -14.88 -2.31
N SER A 280 -3.50 -15.61 -1.67
CA SER A 280 -3.59 -15.71 -0.21
C SER A 280 -3.79 -14.35 0.47
N ILE A 281 -2.81 -13.87 1.24
CA ILE A 281 -2.87 -12.55 1.90
C ILE A 281 -1.92 -11.53 1.25
N GLY A 282 -1.24 -11.91 0.15
CA GLY A 282 -0.40 -11.02 -0.62
C GLY A 282 0.90 -11.62 -1.11
N ASN A 283 1.81 -10.75 -1.56
CA ASN A 283 3.15 -11.08 -2.04
C ASN A 283 4.11 -9.90 -1.79
N ALA A 284 5.42 -10.20 -1.77
CA ALA A 284 6.46 -9.20 -1.66
C ALA A 284 6.35 -8.19 -2.81
N SER A 285 6.13 -6.91 -2.49
CA SER A 285 5.87 -5.90 -3.51
C SER A 285 7.16 -5.32 -4.09
N SER A 286 7.14 -4.96 -5.36
CA SER A 286 8.27 -4.26 -6.00
C SER A 286 8.42 -2.85 -5.46
N CYS A 287 7.35 -2.16 -5.07
CA CYS A 287 7.42 -0.87 -4.39
C CYS A 287 8.22 -0.96 -3.08
N VAL A 288 7.86 -1.89 -2.20
CA VAL A 288 8.55 -2.07 -0.91
C VAL A 288 10.00 -2.48 -1.12
N THR A 289 10.26 -3.43 -2.03
CA THR A 289 11.61 -3.91 -2.31
C THR A 289 12.50 -2.79 -2.85
N ILE A 290 12.05 -2.06 -3.87
CA ILE A 290 12.82 -0.98 -4.51
C ILE A 290 13.15 0.12 -3.49
N ILE A 291 12.18 0.56 -2.70
CA ILE A 291 12.40 1.63 -1.73
C ILE A 291 13.36 1.19 -0.62
N ASN A 292 13.33 -0.08 -0.19
CA ASN A 292 14.35 -0.61 0.73
C ASN A 292 15.76 -0.57 0.11
N LEU A 293 15.91 -0.89 -1.18
CA LEU A 293 17.21 -0.79 -1.86
C LEU A 293 17.67 0.67 -1.99
N VAL A 294 16.75 1.60 -2.29
CA VAL A 294 17.04 3.05 -2.32
C VAL A 294 17.47 3.54 -0.93
N ARG A 295 16.78 3.13 0.15
CA ARG A 295 17.15 3.42 1.53
C ARG A 295 18.56 2.93 1.87
N LEU A 296 18.95 1.76 1.37
CA LEU A 296 20.30 1.22 1.55
C LEU A 296 21.37 1.94 0.73
N GLY A 297 21.00 2.85 -0.16
CA GLY A 297 21.91 3.65 -0.97
C GLY A 297 22.10 3.14 -2.40
N ASN A 298 21.21 2.29 -2.92
CA ASN A 298 21.32 1.79 -4.28
C ASN A 298 20.99 2.86 -5.33
N LYS A 299 22.05 3.46 -5.90
CA LYS A 299 21.95 4.52 -6.90
C LYS A 299 21.56 4.01 -8.30
N LYS A 300 21.74 2.72 -8.59
CA LYS A 300 21.37 2.14 -9.90
C LYS A 300 19.87 2.01 -10.01
N VAL A 301 19.24 1.44 -8.98
CA VAL A 301 17.78 1.33 -8.83
C VAL A 301 17.12 2.71 -8.89
N LEU A 302 17.67 3.69 -8.16
CA LEU A 302 17.17 5.08 -8.17
C LEU A 302 17.17 5.71 -9.58
N LYS A 303 18.13 5.34 -10.44
CA LYS A 303 18.22 5.82 -11.83
C LYS A 303 17.34 5.03 -12.79
N MET A 304 17.13 3.74 -12.51
CA MET A 304 16.42 2.83 -13.40
C MET A 304 14.90 2.98 -13.30
N TYR A 305 14.38 3.28 -12.10
CA TYR A 305 12.95 3.33 -11.83
C TYR A 305 12.51 4.70 -11.34
N ASN A 306 11.27 5.06 -11.65
CA ASN A 306 10.63 6.28 -11.17
C ASN A 306 10.21 6.10 -9.70
N CYS A 307 11.19 6.19 -8.79
CA CYS A 307 10.99 5.90 -7.37
C CYS A 307 9.98 6.84 -6.70
N SER A 308 9.90 8.10 -7.16
CA SER A 308 8.90 9.07 -6.68
C SER A 308 7.46 8.67 -7.01
N TYR A 309 7.23 7.87 -8.05
CA TYR A 309 5.88 7.46 -8.46
C TYR A 309 5.46 6.10 -7.87
N LEU A 310 6.39 5.30 -7.34
CA LEU A 310 6.11 3.93 -6.86
C LEU A 310 4.99 3.87 -5.82
N ARG A 311 5.00 4.79 -4.85
CA ARG A 311 3.96 4.87 -3.82
C ARG A 311 2.58 5.11 -4.43
N LYS A 312 2.47 6.07 -5.35
CA LYS A 312 1.23 6.39 -6.04
C LYS A 312 0.73 5.20 -6.87
N ALA A 313 1.61 4.55 -7.63
CA ALA A 313 1.25 3.37 -8.40
C ALA A 313 0.75 2.23 -7.50
N ALA A 314 1.45 1.94 -6.39
CA ALA A 314 1.02 0.92 -5.44
C ALA A 314 -0.38 1.21 -4.89
N ILE A 315 -0.65 2.45 -4.45
CA ILE A 315 -1.97 2.89 -3.97
C ILE A 315 -3.03 2.68 -5.05
N ARG A 316 -2.79 3.16 -6.28
CA ARG A 316 -3.77 3.06 -7.38
C ARG A 316 -4.05 1.62 -7.79
N VAL A 317 -3.02 0.77 -7.86
CA VAL A 317 -3.21 -0.65 -8.18
C VAL A 317 -3.99 -1.35 -7.06
N THR A 318 -3.74 -1.04 -5.79
CA THR A 318 -4.57 -1.53 -4.67
C THR A 318 -6.03 -1.08 -4.80
N GLU A 319 -6.28 0.19 -5.11
CA GLU A 319 -7.64 0.73 -5.30
C GLU A 319 -8.38 0.06 -6.46
N ILE A 320 -7.71 -0.10 -7.61
CA ILE A 320 -8.28 -0.79 -8.78
C ILE A 320 -8.62 -2.24 -8.43
N THR A 321 -7.77 -2.89 -7.64
CA THR A 321 -7.86 -4.31 -7.32
C THR A 321 -8.91 -4.61 -6.26
N THR A 322 -8.98 -3.79 -5.22
CA THR A 322 -9.81 -4.05 -4.03
C THR A 322 -11.06 -3.18 -3.95
N GLY A 323 -11.10 -2.08 -4.71
CA GLY A 323 -12.11 -1.03 -4.57
C GLY A 323 -11.90 -0.14 -3.34
N SER A 324 -10.75 -0.21 -2.68
CA SER A 324 -10.45 0.53 -1.46
C SER A 324 -8.97 0.95 -1.42
N PRO A 325 -8.62 2.03 -0.69
CA PRO A 325 -7.23 2.40 -0.48
C PRO A 325 -6.48 1.30 0.29
N PRO A 326 -5.14 1.25 0.19
CA PRO A 326 -4.34 0.31 0.97
C PRO A 326 -4.54 0.52 2.46
N HIS A 327 -4.33 -0.55 3.24
CA HIS A 327 -4.45 -0.49 4.68
C HIS A 327 -3.52 0.60 5.26
N LYS A 328 -4.00 1.35 6.25
CA LYS A 328 -3.26 2.49 6.83
C LYS A 328 -1.86 2.15 7.35
N ASN A 329 -1.66 0.91 7.82
CA ASN A 329 -0.37 0.42 8.33
C ASN A 329 0.50 -0.25 7.28
N GLN A 330 0.08 -0.26 6.01
CA GLN A 330 0.85 -0.86 4.94
C GLN A 330 2.22 -0.19 4.82
N PRO A 331 3.34 -0.93 4.91
CA PRO A 331 4.67 -0.35 4.77
C PRO A 331 4.80 0.45 3.47
N ILE A 332 5.45 1.61 3.56
CA ILE A 332 5.83 2.50 2.45
C ILE A 332 4.68 3.21 1.72
N PHE A 333 3.55 2.55 1.44
CA PHE A 333 2.45 3.12 0.67
C PHE A 333 1.10 3.20 1.42
N GLY A 334 1.06 2.80 2.70
CA GLY A 334 -0.04 3.13 3.60
C GLY A 334 -0.03 4.60 4.00
N THR A 335 -1.19 5.14 4.39
CA THR A 335 -1.33 6.56 4.75
C THR A 335 -0.44 6.96 5.93
N ARG A 336 -0.19 6.05 6.89
CA ARG A 336 0.66 6.33 8.06
C ARG A 336 2.16 6.13 7.82
N ALA A 337 2.55 5.65 6.64
CA ALA A 337 3.95 5.28 6.37
C ALA A 337 4.89 6.49 6.33
N THR A 338 4.36 7.69 6.06
CA THR A 338 5.10 8.95 5.98
C THR A 338 4.88 9.85 7.19
N ASP A 339 4.15 9.39 8.21
CA ASP A 339 3.85 10.17 9.42
C ASP A 339 5.13 10.40 10.25
N PHE A 340 5.33 11.63 10.72
CA PHE A 340 6.39 11.98 11.66
C PHE A 340 5.80 12.17 13.07
N MET A 341 6.22 11.38 14.06
CA MET A 341 5.59 11.34 15.40
C MET A 341 6.42 11.95 16.54
N PHE A 342 7.72 12.18 16.37
CA PHE A 342 8.58 12.59 17.48
C PHE A 342 9.56 13.68 17.06
N ASP A 343 9.88 14.60 17.96
CA ASP A 343 10.96 15.61 17.80
C ASP A 343 12.36 14.96 17.96
N LEU A 344 12.57 13.85 17.25
CA LEU A 344 13.85 13.15 17.18
C LEU A 344 14.70 13.77 16.08
N LYS A 345 16.01 13.51 16.13
CA LYS A 345 16.94 13.91 15.07
C LYS A 345 16.36 13.54 13.69
N PRO A 346 16.53 14.42 12.67
CA PRO A 346 16.09 14.11 11.31
C PRO A 346 16.58 12.73 10.89
N GLU A 347 15.68 11.92 10.31
CA GLU A 347 16.05 10.61 9.79
C GLU A 347 17.12 10.77 8.71
N GLU A 348 18.11 9.87 8.67
CA GLU A 348 19.11 9.86 7.59
C GLU A 348 18.47 9.60 6.22
N PHE A 349 17.28 8.99 6.21
CA PHE A 349 16.48 8.72 5.03
C PHE A 349 15.02 9.14 5.25
N ASP A 350 14.62 10.27 4.67
CA ASP A 350 13.23 10.73 4.70
C ASP A 350 12.42 10.10 3.56
N LEU A 351 11.53 9.18 3.93
CA LEU A 351 10.65 8.49 2.99
C LEU A 351 9.69 9.45 2.25
N ALA A 352 9.17 10.48 2.92
CA ALA A 352 8.24 11.42 2.29
C ALA A 352 8.94 12.23 1.19
N SER A 353 10.17 12.69 1.46
CA SER A 353 11.01 13.37 0.47
C SER A 353 11.28 12.55 -0.79
N VAL A 354 11.44 11.22 -0.68
CA VAL A 354 11.61 10.34 -1.85
C VAL A 354 10.39 10.37 -2.77
N PHE A 355 9.19 10.57 -2.21
CA PHE A 355 7.95 10.69 -2.97
C PHE A 355 7.61 12.14 -3.36
N GLY A 356 8.44 13.11 -2.96
CA GLY A 356 8.12 14.53 -3.13
C GLY A 356 6.94 14.99 -2.26
N GLU A 357 6.65 14.26 -1.19
CA GLU A 357 5.60 14.56 -0.21
C GLU A 357 6.22 15.23 1.02
N LYS A 358 5.41 15.99 1.76
CA LYS A 358 5.78 16.46 3.10
C LYS A 358 5.24 15.49 4.13
N ALA A 359 6.11 15.00 5.01
CA ALA A 359 5.71 14.15 6.13
C ALA A 359 4.73 14.92 7.04
N PRO A 360 3.50 14.44 7.23
CA PRO A 360 2.58 15.10 8.15
C PRO A 360 3.06 14.94 9.60
N VAL A 361 3.03 16.03 10.36
CA VAL A 361 3.37 16.02 11.78
C VAL A 361 2.19 15.50 12.57
N ARG A 362 2.38 14.38 13.29
CA ARG A 362 1.31 13.74 14.05
C ARG A 362 1.08 14.46 15.37
N ILE A 363 -0.17 14.86 15.62
CA ILE A 363 -0.57 15.49 16.89
C ILE A 363 -1.13 14.41 17.82
N THR A 364 -0.36 14.13 18.87
CA THR A 364 -0.72 13.23 19.98
C THR A 364 -0.31 13.89 21.30
N GLU A 365 -0.52 13.21 22.43
CA GLU A 365 -0.05 13.65 23.75
C GLU A 365 1.47 13.86 23.84
N LEU A 366 2.24 13.28 22.91
CA LEU A 366 3.69 13.41 22.83
C LEU A 366 4.14 14.60 21.97
N ALA A 367 3.24 15.25 21.23
CA ALA A 367 3.58 16.40 20.41
C ALA A 367 4.16 17.54 21.24
N SER A 368 5.18 18.22 20.72
CA SER A 368 5.66 19.47 21.30
C SER A 368 4.74 20.63 20.90
N PRO A 369 4.70 21.73 21.67
CA PRO A 369 4.00 22.94 21.24
C PRO A 369 4.45 23.43 19.86
N GLN A 370 5.72 23.24 19.49
CA GLN A 370 6.24 23.56 18.16
C GLN A 370 5.62 22.69 17.06
N MET A 371 5.43 21.39 17.31
CA MET A 371 4.76 20.47 16.39
C MET A 371 3.30 20.88 16.17
N ILE A 372 2.59 21.21 17.24
CA ILE A 372 1.19 21.69 17.19
C ILE A 372 1.09 22.98 16.38
N LEU A 373 1.94 23.97 16.67
CA LEU A 373 1.99 25.25 15.95
C LEU A 373 2.31 25.07 14.46
N SER A 374 3.29 24.21 14.14
CA SER A 374 3.66 23.91 12.77
C SER A 374 2.49 23.27 12.01
N ARG A 375 1.78 22.34 12.65
CA ARG A 375 0.63 21.66 12.04
C ARG A 375 -0.56 22.60 11.84
N LEU A 376 -0.84 23.49 12.79
CA LEU A 376 -1.85 24.55 12.61
C LEU A 376 -1.53 25.40 11.38
N SER A 377 -0.27 25.85 11.28
CA SER A 377 0.17 26.68 10.17
C SER A 377 0.16 25.95 8.82
N GLU A 378 0.41 24.63 8.83
CA GLU A 378 0.34 23.77 7.64
C GLU A 378 -1.10 23.61 7.14
N LEU A 379 -2.05 23.42 8.05
CA LEU A 379 -3.45 23.16 7.70
C LEU A 379 -4.25 24.42 7.39
N PHE A 380 -3.97 25.53 8.07
CA PHE A 380 -4.77 26.76 8.04
C PHE A 380 -4.00 28.00 7.56
N GLY A 381 -2.73 27.86 7.15
CA GLY A 381 -1.90 29.00 6.78
C GLY A 381 -1.31 29.73 8.00
N LYS A 382 -0.49 30.75 7.75
CA LYS A 382 0.14 31.52 8.85
C LYS A 382 -0.85 32.56 9.38
N SER A 383 -1.12 32.51 10.68
CA SER A 383 -1.95 33.50 11.39
C SER A 383 -1.20 34.08 12.57
N THR A 384 -1.47 35.35 12.90
CA THR A 384 -0.95 35.99 14.12
C THR A 384 -1.55 35.39 15.38
N ALA A 385 -2.71 34.74 15.28
CA ALA A 385 -3.35 34.01 16.38
C ALA A 385 -2.62 32.69 16.71
N PHE A 386 -1.86 32.13 15.75
CA PHE A 386 -1.11 30.89 15.94
C PHE A 386 0.23 31.20 16.63
N THR A 387 0.21 31.18 17.96
CA THR A 387 1.38 31.46 18.80
C THR A 387 1.92 30.19 19.48
N LEU A 388 3.14 30.27 20.00
CA LEU A 388 3.68 29.16 20.80
C LEU A 388 2.96 29.01 22.15
N GLU A 389 2.43 30.12 22.68
CA GLU A 389 1.66 30.11 23.92
C GLU A 389 0.34 29.34 23.73
N ILE A 390 -0.42 29.63 22.67
CA ILE A 390 -1.68 28.91 22.41
C ILE A 390 -1.42 27.44 22.12
N ALA A 391 -0.35 27.11 21.37
CA ALA A 391 0.03 25.72 21.13
C ALA A 391 0.43 24.98 22.42
N SER A 392 0.96 25.69 23.42
CA SER A 392 1.23 25.12 24.74
C SER A 392 -0.07 24.85 25.52
N LYS A 393 -1.05 25.76 25.43
CA LYS A 393 -2.39 25.55 26.00
C LYS A 393 -3.11 24.37 25.34
N MET A 394 -3.00 24.24 24.01
CA MET A 394 -3.50 23.08 23.26
C MET A 394 -2.89 21.76 23.74
N LYS A 395 -1.58 21.75 24.02
CA LYS A 395 -0.94 20.57 24.61
C LYS A 395 -1.53 20.22 25.98
N GLU A 396 -1.69 21.21 26.85
CA GLU A 396 -2.30 20.98 28.18
C GLU A 396 -3.75 20.51 28.06
N MET A 397 -4.51 21.03 27.09
CA MET A 397 -5.89 20.59 26.81
C MET A 397 -5.93 19.13 26.35
N ILE A 398 -5.02 18.69 25.47
CA ILE A 398 -4.90 17.27 25.10
C ILE A 398 -4.68 16.40 26.34
N LEU A 399 -3.79 16.83 27.26
CA LEU A 399 -3.49 16.08 28.47
C LEU A 399 -4.68 16.05 29.44
N GLU A 400 -5.42 17.16 29.55
CA GLU A 400 -6.60 17.26 30.40
C GLU A 400 -7.76 16.41 29.88
N ASP A 401 -7.98 16.40 28.57
CA ASP A 401 -8.92 15.50 27.91
C ASP A 401 -8.62 14.04 28.28
N LEU A 402 -7.36 13.62 28.18
CA LEU A 402 -6.97 12.26 28.53
C LEU A 402 -7.14 11.95 30.02
N ARG A 403 -6.82 12.89 30.92
CA ARG A 403 -7.02 12.74 32.38
C ARG A 403 -8.50 12.62 32.73
N SER A 404 -9.36 13.34 32.02
CA SER A 404 -10.82 13.31 32.20
C SER A 404 -11.50 12.16 31.44
N GLY A 405 -10.74 11.35 30.70
CA GLY A 405 -11.25 10.21 29.93
C GLY A 405 -11.86 10.57 28.58
N ARG A 406 -11.72 11.82 28.12
CA ARG A 406 -12.07 12.27 26.77
C ARG A 406 -10.94 11.91 25.81
N LYS A 407 -11.27 11.24 24.71
CA LYS A 407 -10.30 10.78 23.70
C LYS A 407 -10.63 11.41 22.35
N GLU A 408 -10.29 12.67 22.16
CA GLU A 408 -10.52 13.36 20.89
C GLU A 408 -9.46 13.02 19.83
N GLU A 409 -9.83 13.18 18.57
CA GLU A 409 -8.95 13.15 17.42
C GLU A 409 -8.39 14.56 17.18
N TYR A 410 -7.07 14.70 17.14
CA TYR A 410 -6.38 16.02 17.07
C TYR A 410 -5.57 16.22 15.78
N MET A 411 -5.67 15.30 14.81
CA MET A 411 -4.80 15.27 13.64
C MET A 411 -5.45 15.87 12.39
N SER A 412 -6.77 15.75 12.25
CA SER A 412 -7.54 16.33 11.16
C SER A 412 -7.67 17.85 11.30
N LYS A 413 -8.03 18.53 10.21
CA LYS A 413 -8.33 19.97 10.22
C LYS A 413 -9.36 20.27 11.32
N VAL A 414 -10.47 19.54 11.32
CA VAL A 414 -11.56 19.76 12.26
C VAL A 414 -11.18 19.48 13.71
N GLY A 415 -10.48 18.37 13.98
CA GLY A 415 -10.02 18.04 15.33
C GLY A 415 -9.03 19.06 15.89
N LEU A 416 -8.09 19.51 15.07
CA LEU A 416 -7.10 20.51 15.48
C LEU A 416 -7.73 21.90 15.65
N ALA A 417 -8.73 22.25 14.83
CA ALA A 417 -9.46 23.51 14.93
C ALA A 417 -10.29 23.59 16.21
N LEU A 418 -11.03 22.54 16.56
CA LEU A 418 -11.77 22.46 17.82
C LEU A 418 -10.83 22.47 19.04
N LEU A 419 -9.66 21.83 18.94
CA LEU A 419 -8.65 21.92 19.99
C LEU A 419 -8.12 23.36 20.16
N PHE A 420 -7.88 24.07 19.05
CA PHE A 420 -7.41 25.46 19.05
C PHE A 420 -8.41 26.37 19.75
N ASP A 421 -9.68 26.27 19.37
CA ASP A 421 -10.79 27.02 19.95
C ASP A 421 -10.90 26.79 21.48
N ARG A 422 -10.97 25.53 21.90
CA ARG A 422 -11.04 25.14 23.33
C ARG A 422 -9.83 25.57 24.16
N SER A 423 -8.71 25.89 23.51
CA SER A 423 -7.47 26.30 24.19
C SER A 423 -7.35 27.81 24.38
N GLY A 424 -8.39 28.58 24.04
CA GLY A 424 -8.42 30.04 24.08
C GLY A 424 -8.07 30.70 22.73
N GLY A 425 -8.06 29.91 21.65
CA GLY A 425 -8.12 30.42 20.29
C GLY A 425 -9.56 30.77 19.91
N SER A 426 -9.79 31.07 18.64
CA SER A 426 -11.15 31.25 18.11
C SER A 426 -11.20 30.68 16.71
N LEU A 427 -12.16 29.79 16.49
CA LEU A 427 -12.44 29.29 15.15
C LEU A 427 -12.96 30.43 14.28
N ASN A 428 -12.26 30.75 13.19
CA ASN A 428 -12.60 31.87 12.31
C ASN A 428 -13.16 31.39 10.96
N GLU A 429 -13.73 32.33 10.20
CA GLU A 429 -14.32 32.07 8.88
C GLU A 429 -13.36 31.35 7.91
N GLU A 430 -12.07 31.72 7.90
CA GLU A 430 -11.05 31.09 7.06
C GLU A 430 -10.83 29.61 7.42
N MET A 431 -10.82 29.28 8.71
CA MET A 431 -10.73 27.89 9.18
C MET A 431 -11.98 27.08 8.81
N CYS A 432 -13.17 27.67 8.97
CA CYS A 432 -14.44 27.09 8.52
C CYS A 432 -14.42 26.80 7.02
N ASP A 433 -13.96 27.75 6.20
CA ASP A 433 -13.87 27.59 4.75
C ASP A 433 -12.91 26.46 4.35
N ILE A 434 -11.75 26.38 4.98
CA ILE A 434 -10.76 25.32 4.74
C ILE A 434 -11.29 23.94 5.14
N ILE A 435 -12.08 23.86 6.23
CA ILE A 435 -12.75 22.63 6.66
C ILE A 435 -13.89 22.29 5.70
N ALA A 436 -14.70 23.25 5.30
CA ALA A 436 -15.84 23.05 4.40
C ALA A 436 -15.38 22.52 3.03
N ALA A 437 -14.29 23.08 2.49
CA ALA A 437 -13.67 22.65 1.24
C ALA A 437 -13.00 21.26 1.30
N ASP A 438 -12.82 20.67 2.48
CA ASP A 438 -12.29 19.31 2.63
C ASP A 438 -13.35 18.27 2.20
N GLU A 439 -13.25 17.74 0.98
CA GLU A 439 -14.24 16.78 0.48
C GLU A 439 -14.27 15.47 1.28
N ALA A 440 -15.46 14.89 1.38
CA ALA A 440 -15.68 13.56 1.95
C ALA A 440 -14.86 12.52 1.18
N LYS A 441 -14.10 11.68 1.91
CA LYS A 441 -13.12 10.78 1.27
C LYS A 441 -13.74 9.50 0.74
N ASN A 442 -14.92 9.14 1.23
CA ASN A 442 -15.63 7.95 0.78
C ASN A 442 -17.09 8.28 0.40
N PRO A 443 -17.71 7.50 -0.51
CA PRO A 443 -19.08 7.76 -0.96
C PRO A 443 -20.15 7.69 0.14
N TYR A 444 -19.86 6.97 1.24
CA TYR A 444 -20.80 6.78 2.33
C TYR A 444 -20.91 8.02 3.23
N GLU A 445 -19.77 8.60 3.61
CA GLU A 445 -19.66 9.91 4.29
C GLU A 445 -20.38 10.98 3.47
N LYS A 446 -20.15 11.00 2.14
CA LYS A 446 -20.81 11.94 1.24
C LYS A 446 -22.34 11.80 1.26
N ARG A 447 -22.86 10.57 1.18
CA ARG A 447 -24.31 10.30 1.23
C ARG A 447 -24.94 10.80 2.52
N LEU A 448 -24.33 10.51 3.67
CA LEU A 448 -24.87 10.91 4.96
C LEU A 448 -24.86 12.43 5.16
N LEU A 449 -23.82 13.13 4.66
CA LEU A 449 -23.80 14.59 4.63
C LEU A 449 -24.87 15.16 3.68
N GLU A 450 -25.10 14.53 2.53
CA GLU A 450 -26.17 14.92 1.59
C GLU A 450 -27.57 14.74 2.21
N ASP A 451 -27.81 13.66 2.95
CA ASP A 451 -29.08 13.41 3.64
C ASP A 451 -29.36 14.51 4.71
N ILE A 452 -28.34 14.90 5.48
CA ILE A 452 -28.48 16.00 6.45
C ILE A 452 -28.65 17.34 5.74
N ARG A 453 -27.93 17.56 4.63
CA ARG A 453 -28.06 18.79 3.85
C ARG A 453 -29.46 18.94 3.25
N GLN A 454 -30.11 17.85 2.84
CA GLN A 454 -31.49 17.90 2.39
C GLN A 454 -32.42 18.39 3.51
N ARG A 455 -32.26 17.87 4.74
CA ARG A 455 -33.04 18.34 5.89
C ARG A 455 -32.75 19.81 6.21
N TRP A 456 -31.50 20.25 6.11
CA TRP A 456 -31.14 21.65 6.27
C TRP A 456 -31.92 22.55 5.31
N ASN A 457 -31.92 22.20 4.02
CA ASN A 457 -32.62 22.96 2.99
C ASN A 457 -34.15 23.00 3.23
N GLU A 458 -34.74 21.95 3.80
CA GLU A 458 -36.17 21.93 4.16
C GLU A 458 -36.51 22.97 5.24
N TRP A 459 -35.61 23.18 6.21
CA TRP A 459 -35.79 24.18 7.26
C TRP A 459 -35.42 25.60 6.82
N ASP A 460 -34.44 25.75 5.94
CA ASP A 460 -34.05 27.04 5.33
C ASP A 460 -35.21 27.65 4.53
N LEU A 461 -36.01 26.81 3.85
CA LEU A 461 -37.24 27.25 3.17
C LEU A 461 -38.33 27.80 4.11
N LEU A 462 -38.23 27.56 5.41
CA LEU A 462 -39.18 28.04 6.42
C LEU A 462 -38.71 29.34 7.08
N ASP A 463 -37.47 29.77 6.85
CA ASP A 463 -36.93 31.02 7.37
C ASP A 463 -37.40 32.25 6.56
N ALA A 464 -37.28 33.42 7.18
CA ALA A 464 -37.65 34.68 6.55
C ALA A 464 -36.73 35.06 5.39
N GLU A 465 -35.45 34.68 5.50
CA GLU A 465 -34.45 34.72 4.44
C GLU A 465 -34.12 33.26 4.11
N HIS A 466 -34.05 32.92 2.83
CA HIS A 466 -33.91 31.55 2.36
C HIS A 466 -32.80 31.43 1.30
N ASN A 467 -32.15 30.26 1.21
CA ASN A 467 -31.00 30.00 0.33
C ASN A 467 -29.80 30.91 0.62
N ASP A 468 -29.60 31.30 1.87
CA ASP A 468 -28.49 32.16 2.32
C ASP A 468 -27.36 31.38 3.02
N GLU A 469 -27.46 30.04 3.06
CA GLU A 469 -26.56 29.12 3.77
C GLU A 469 -26.61 29.23 5.29
N LYS A 470 -27.64 29.87 5.85
CA LYS A 470 -27.83 30.09 7.28
C LYS A 470 -29.17 29.56 7.74
N LEU A 471 -29.28 29.33 9.05
CA LEU A 471 -30.56 29.10 9.70
C LEU A 471 -30.69 30.03 10.91
N GLN A 472 -31.88 30.59 11.08
CA GLN A 472 -32.26 31.24 12.33
C GLN A 472 -32.26 30.21 13.46
N TYR A 473 -31.92 30.66 14.67
CA TYR A 473 -31.90 29.79 15.86
C TYR A 473 -33.18 28.98 16.07
N ASP A 474 -34.34 29.57 15.78
CA ASP A 474 -35.64 28.89 15.91
C ASP A 474 -35.75 27.72 14.93
N SER A 475 -35.34 27.91 13.67
CA SER A 475 -35.38 26.89 12.62
C SER A 475 -34.32 25.82 12.84
N PHE A 476 -33.10 26.20 13.22
CA PHE A 476 -32.07 25.23 13.60
C PHE A 476 -32.48 24.41 14.82
N TYR A 477 -33.12 25.05 15.82
CA TYR A 477 -33.62 24.34 16.98
C TYR A 477 -34.67 23.30 16.61
N ASN A 478 -35.71 23.71 15.87
CA ASN A 478 -36.81 22.82 15.51
C ASN A 478 -36.34 21.67 14.60
N GLY A 479 -35.40 21.95 13.69
CA GLY A 479 -34.89 20.95 12.76
C GLY A 479 -33.89 19.97 13.35
N PHE A 480 -33.06 20.40 14.30
CA PHE A 480 -31.91 19.62 14.73
C PHE A 480 -31.74 19.49 16.26
N LEU A 481 -31.99 20.54 17.06
CA LEU A 481 -31.72 20.50 18.50
C LEU A 481 -32.90 20.02 19.36
N ALA A 482 -34.13 20.11 18.87
CA ALA A 482 -35.34 19.77 19.63
C ALA A 482 -35.33 18.35 20.25
N PRO A 483 -34.72 17.31 19.65
CA PRO A 483 -34.59 15.99 20.29
C PRO A 483 -33.68 15.97 21.54
N TYR A 484 -32.79 16.96 21.70
CA TYR A 484 -31.75 17.00 22.72
C TYR A 484 -32.06 17.98 23.85
N PHE A 485 -32.87 18.99 23.58
CA PHE A 485 -33.21 20.05 24.53
C PHE A 485 -34.72 20.21 24.69
N SER A 486 -35.16 20.50 25.91
CA SER A 486 -36.59 20.55 26.25
C SER A 486 -37.30 21.83 25.82
N SER A 487 -36.57 22.92 25.58
CA SER A 487 -37.14 24.19 25.14
C SER A 487 -36.09 25.09 24.50
N LEU A 488 -36.46 25.80 23.44
CA LEU A 488 -35.65 26.87 22.84
C LEU A 488 -35.22 27.94 23.85
N ARG A 489 -36.07 28.22 24.85
CA ARG A 489 -35.83 29.30 25.81
C ARG A 489 -34.97 28.89 27.01
N CYS A 490 -34.65 27.60 27.15
CA CYS A 490 -33.83 27.17 28.28
C CYS A 490 -32.38 27.65 28.11
N HIS A 491 -31.70 27.81 29.25
CA HIS A 491 -30.31 28.30 29.28
C HIS A 491 -29.39 27.41 28.43
N ASP A 492 -29.55 26.09 28.56
CA ASP A 492 -28.71 25.13 27.84
C ASP A 492 -28.88 25.25 26.32
N THR A 493 -30.11 25.43 25.80
CA THR A 493 -30.30 25.63 24.35
C THR A 493 -29.64 26.89 23.84
N LYS A 494 -29.72 28.01 24.58
CA LYS A 494 -29.06 29.26 24.17
C LYS A 494 -27.54 29.10 24.10
N GLN A 495 -26.97 28.36 25.05
CA GLN A 495 -25.54 28.04 25.02
C GLN A 495 -25.18 27.11 23.87
N ALA A 496 -26.03 26.14 23.52
CA ALA A 496 -25.81 25.26 22.37
C ALA A 496 -25.76 26.05 21.05
N LEU A 497 -26.68 27.01 20.91
CA LEU A 497 -26.75 27.90 19.76
C LEU A 497 -25.55 28.86 19.72
N GLN A 498 -25.11 29.38 20.86
CA GLN A 498 -23.90 30.20 20.94
C GLN A 498 -22.62 29.41 20.63
N ALA A 499 -22.51 28.16 21.06
CA ALA A 499 -21.32 27.33 20.82
C ALA A 499 -21.19 26.83 19.37
N ILE A 500 -22.26 26.91 18.57
CA ILE A 500 -22.24 26.58 17.14
C ILE A 500 -22.16 27.84 16.26
N ASP A 501 -22.72 28.96 16.71
CA ASP A 501 -22.61 30.30 16.09
C ASP A 501 -21.24 30.90 16.41
N MET A 502 -20.25 30.57 15.60
CA MET A 502 -18.83 30.83 15.86
C MET A 502 -18.46 32.29 15.60
N ASP A 503 -19.17 32.97 14.71
CA ASP A 503 -18.97 34.40 14.43
C ASP A 503 -19.89 35.32 15.28
N ALA A 504 -20.76 34.73 16.11
CA ALA A 504 -21.71 35.39 16.98
C ALA A 504 -22.67 36.34 16.25
N ASN A 505 -23.04 35.98 15.01
CA ASN A 505 -23.93 36.79 14.16
C ASN A 505 -25.43 36.57 14.49
N GLY A 506 -25.76 35.59 15.35
CA GLY A 506 -27.13 35.25 15.74
C GLY A 506 -27.81 34.20 14.84
N TYR A 507 -27.06 33.57 13.95
CA TYR A 507 -27.49 32.52 13.02
C TYR A 507 -26.56 31.32 13.15
N VAL A 508 -26.97 30.18 12.58
CA VAL A 508 -26.08 29.04 12.40
C VAL A 508 -25.78 28.90 10.93
N ASP A 509 -24.52 29.08 10.54
CA ASP A 509 -24.07 28.89 9.16
C ASP A 509 -23.86 27.40 8.86
N TRP A 510 -24.21 26.95 7.65
CA TRP A 510 -24.03 25.54 7.26
C TRP A 510 -22.57 25.08 7.44
N LYS A 511 -21.61 25.97 7.17
CA LYS A 511 -20.19 25.67 7.32
C LYS A 511 -19.80 25.41 8.77
N GLU A 512 -20.38 26.13 9.73
CA GLU A 512 -20.15 25.92 11.17
C GLU A 512 -20.73 24.59 11.62
N PHE A 513 -21.95 24.27 11.17
CA PHE A 513 -22.54 22.97 11.46
C PHE A 513 -21.74 21.82 10.83
N LEU A 514 -21.22 22.03 9.62
CA LEU A 514 -20.39 21.08 8.91
C LEU A 514 -19.07 20.78 9.63
N VAL A 515 -18.52 21.71 10.41
CA VAL A 515 -17.36 21.45 11.30
C VAL A 515 -17.72 20.31 12.24
N TYR A 516 -18.80 20.41 13.00
CA TYR A 516 -19.16 19.37 13.97
C TYR A 516 -19.57 18.04 13.31
N LEU A 517 -20.26 18.08 12.16
CA LEU A 517 -20.60 16.87 11.40
C LEU A 517 -19.34 16.13 10.91
N LYS A 518 -18.35 16.86 10.39
CA LYS A 518 -17.07 16.28 9.94
C LYS A 518 -16.25 15.78 11.13
N TRP A 519 -16.27 16.47 12.27
CA TRP A 519 -15.62 15.98 13.49
C TRP A 519 -16.25 14.65 13.93
N ALA A 520 -17.58 14.57 13.98
CA ALA A 520 -18.29 13.37 14.40
C ALA A 520 -17.91 12.15 13.54
N PHE A 521 -17.80 12.33 12.22
CA PHE A 521 -17.33 11.29 11.32
C PHE A 521 -15.87 10.88 11.54
N ARG A 522 -14.98 11.85 11.73
CA ARG A 522 -13.55 11.57 11.93
C ARG A 522 -13.30 10.84 13.25
N GLN A 523 -14.03 11.24 14.28
CA GLN A 523 -13.93 10.71 15.63
C GLN A 523 -14.64 9.34 15.76
N TYR A 524 -15.79 9.18 15.11
CA TYR A 524 -16.64 7.98 15.15
C TYR A 524 -16.93 7.48 13.72
N PRO A 525 -16.00 6.76 13.09
CA PRO A 525 -16.12 6.37 11.68
C PRO A 525 -17.19 5.30 11.41
N ASP A 526 -17.71 4.64 12.45
CA ASP A 526 -18.66 3.52 12.35
C ASP A 526 -20.14 3.92 12.45
N VAL A 527 -20.45 5.22 12.31
CA VAL A 527 -21.82 5.74 12.31
C VAL A 527 -22.62 5.14 11.14
N GLU A 528 -23.81 4.59 11.41
CA GLU A 528 -24.64 3.81 10.48
C GLU A 528 -25.54 4.66 9.57
N ASP A 529 -26.05 5.79 10.08
CA ASP A 529 -26.97 6.67 9.36
C ASP A 529 -26.90 8.15 9.77
N ALA A 530 -27.68 8.99 9.08
CA ALA A 530 -27.70 10.42 9.29
C ALA A 530 -28.25 10.83 10.67
N ASN A 531 -29.16 10.05 11.27
CA ASN A 531 -29.68 10.34 12.61
C ASN A 531 -28.64 10.00 13.67
N GLU A 532 -27.94 8.88 13.53
CA GLU A 532 -26.84 8.54 14.44
C GLU A 532 -25.71 9.57 14.32
N LEU A 533 -25.40 10.05 13.11
CA LEU A 533 -24.43 11.12 12.92
C LEU A 533 -24.81 12.40 13.68
N LEU A 534 -26.08 12.80 13.60
CA LEU A 534 -26.60 13.95 14.36
C LEU A 534 -26.53 13.68 15.86
N ASP A 535 -26.87 12.48 16.32
CA ASP A 535 -26.81 12.10 17.74
C ASP A 535 -25.38 12.20 18.29
N VAL A 536 -24.40 11.67 17.55
CA VAL A 536 -22.98 11.80 17.89
C VAL A 536 -22.55 13.26 17.88
N THR A 537 -22.92 14.01 16.83
CA THR A 537 -22.59 15.43 16.66
C THR A 537 -23.04 16.26 17.85
N PHE A 538 -24.29 16.11 18.27
CA PHE A 538 -24.84 16.89 19.39
C PHE A 538 -24.40 16.36 20.75
N ARG A 539 -24.54 15.06 21.03
CA ARG A 539 -24.27 14.51 22.37
C ARG A 539 -22.79 14.48 22.72
N LYS A 540 -21.93 14.25 21.73
CA LYS A 540 -20.49 14.06 21.97
C LYS A 540 -19.66 15.25 21.51
N GLY A 541 -20.16 16.07 20.57
CA GLY A 541 -19.46 17.26 20.09
C GLY A 541 -19.99 18.54 20.73
N LEU A 542 -21.16 18.99 20.29
CA LEU A 542 -21.69 20.31 20.64
C LEU A 542 -22.00 20.45 22.14
N ILE A 543 -22.68 19.48 22.75
CA ILE A 543 -23.04 19.54 24.18
C ILE A 543 -21.81 19.61 25.10
N PRO A 544 -20.75 18.80 24.85
CA PRO A 544 -19.48 18.97 25.56
C PRO A 544 -18.82 20.33 25.30
N ALA A 545 -18.81 20.84 24.07
CA ALA A 545 -18.24 22.15 23.75
C ALA A 545 -18.90 23.29 24.56
N MET A 546 -20.22 23.27 24.72
CA MET A 546 -20.96 24.22 25.58
C MET A 546 -20.48 24.21 27.04
N ARG A 547 -20.10 23.03 27.56
CA ARG A 547 -19.61 22.92 28.95
C ARG A 547 -18.21 23.50 29.09
N ASP A 548 -17.39 23.37 28.05
CA ASP A 548 -16.03 23.87 28.02
C ASP A 548 -16.02 25.42 27.98
N GLU A 549 -16.91 26.05 27.21
CA GLU A 549 -17.13 27.51 27.23
C GLU A 549 -17.48 28.04 28.63
N ARG A 550 -18.31 27.30 29.37
CA ARG A 550 -18.69 27.66 30.75
C ARG A 550 -17.49 27.68 31.70
N ILE A 551 -16.49 26.83 31.46
CA ILE A 551 -15.26 26.77 32.26
C ILE A 551 -14.34 27.93 31.87
N LEU A 552 -14.21 28.22 30.57
CA LEU A 552 -13.41 29.34 30.06
C LEU A 552 -13.93 30.70 30.56
N LEU A 553 -15.25 30.93 30.51
CA LEU A 553 -15.86 32.18 31.00
C LEU A 553 -15.65 32.39 32.50
N LYS A 554 -15.66 31.31 33.30
CA LYS A 554 -15.39 31.40 34.75
C LYS A 554 -13.91 31.64 35.09
N GLY A 555 -12.99 31.13 34.27
CA GLY A 555 -11.54 31.34 34.46
C GLY A 555 -11.04 32.73 34.03
N ILE A 556 -11.88 33.55 33.41
CA ILE A 556 -11.59 34.96 33.05
C ILE A 556 -12.10 35.93 34.14
N GLU A 557 -13.03 35.49 34.99
CA GLU A 557 -13.58 36.28 36.11
C GLU A 557 -12.79 36.12 37.43
N ASP A 558 -11.87 35.15 37.50
CA ASP A 558 -10.89 34.95 38.59
C ASP A 558 -9.48 35.41 38.15
#